data_AF-A0A438GYK7-F1
#
_entry.id   AF-A0A438GYK7-F1
#
_cell.length_a   1.000
_cell.length_b   1.000
_cell.length_c   1.000
_cell.angle_alpha   90.00
_cell.angle_beta   90.00
_cell.angle_gamma   90.00
#
_symmetry.space_group_name_H-M   'P 1'
#
loop_
_entity.id
_entity.type
_entity.pdbx_description
1 polymer ?
#
loop_
_entity_poly.entity_id
_entity_poly.type
_entity_poly.pdbx_seq_one_letter_code
_entity_poly.pdbx_strand_id
1 'polypeptide(L)'
;MAQLVGTDEIESFRIELTEIGRSLRSSFRRHTSSFRSSSASLKDDAVEENDLQWTEIERLPTFERLRSSLFDEYDDGSVVDGEGKRVVDVTKIGAPERRMFIEKLIKHTENDNLRLLQKIRKRTDK
;
A
#
# COMPACT_ATOMS: atom_id res chain seq x y z
N MET A 1 5.03 33.10 -36.47
CA MET A 1 5.84 31.94 -36.90
C MET A 1 5.58 30.84 -35.87
N ALA A 2 4.84 29.79 -36.24
CA ALA A 2 4.55 28.67 -35.33
C ALA A 2 5.73 27.69 -35.43
N GLN A 3 6.45 27.52 -34.32
CA GLN A 3 7.60 26.64 -34.24
C GLN A 3 7.11 25.19 -34.25
N LEU A 4 7.55 24.44 -35.26
CA LEU A 4 7.23 23.03 -35.47
C LEU A 4 7.91 22.23 -34.34
N VAL A 5 7.15 21.79 -33.33
CA VAL A 5 7.63 20.79 -32.36
C VAL A 5 7.93 19.53 -33.16
N GLY A 6 9.20 19.12 -33.17
CA GLY A 6 9.68 17.99 -33.95
C GLY A 6 8.99 16.70 -33.50
N THR A 7 8.41 15.98 -34.46
CA THR A 7 7.82 14.65 -34.26
C THR A 7 8.79 13.66 -33.60
N ASP A 8 10.09 13.89 -33.78
CA ASP A 8 11.19 13.09 -33.27
C ASP A 8 11.30 13.16 -31.73
N GLU A 9 10.97 14.31 -31.12
CA GLU A 9 10.96 14.45 -29.66
C GLU A 9 9.84 13.61 -29.04
N ILE A 10 8.66 13.61 -29.68
CA ILE A 10 7.48 12.86 -29.23
C ILE A 10 7.72 11.35 -29.35
N GLU A 11 8.38 10.90 -30.42
CA GLU A 11 8.79 9.50 -30.57
C GLU A 11 9.86 9.10 -29.56
N SER A 12 10.84 9.98 -29.29
CA SER A 12 11.85 9.76 -28.25
C SER A 12 11.22 9.55 -26.88
N PHE A 13 10.27 10.41 -26.47
CA PHE A 13 9.54 10.25 -25.21
C PHE A 13 8.74 8.94 -25.15
N ARG A 14 8.15 8.49 -26.27
CA ARG A 14 7.42 7.21 -26.33
C ARG A 14 8.33 5.99 -26.19
N ILE A 15 9.52 6.06 -26.78
CA ILE A 15 10.52 4.99 -26.68
C ILE A 15 11.03 4.89 -25.24
N GLU A 16 11.35 6.02 -24.60
CA GLU A 16 11.77 6.08 -23.20
C GLU A 16 10.69 5.54 -22.24
N LEU A 17 9.43 5.94 -22.41
CA LEU A 17 8.31 5.42 -21.62
C LEU A 17 8.12 3.90 -21.79
N THR A 18 8.35 3.39 -23.00
CA THR A 18 8.26 1.96 -23.28
C THR A 18 9.44 1.18 -22.66
N GLU A 19 10.63 1.76 -22.63
CA GLU A 19 11.83 1.18 -22.03
C GLU A 19 11.74 1.12 -20.50
N ILE A 20 11.21 2.17 -19.87
CA ILE A 20 10.86 2.19 -18.44
C ILE A 20 9.85 1.07 -18.14
N GLY A 21 8.80 0.93 -18.94
CA GLY A 21 7.81 -0.15 -18.78
C GLY A 21 8.39 -1.56 -18.92
N ARG A 22 9.37 -1.76 -19.81
CA ARG A 22 10.09 -3.03 -20.02
C ARG A 22 11.02 -3.37 -18.84
N SER A 23 11.75 -2.38 -18.31
CA SER A 23 12.67 -2.53 -17.16
C SER A 23 11.92 -2.87 -15.87
N LEU A 24 10.77 -2.24 -15.65
CA LEU A 24 9.90 -2.57 -14.52
C LEU A 24 9.40 -4.02 -14.62
N ARG A 25 8.90 -4.43 -15.80
CA ARG A 25 8.36 -5.79 -16.03
C ARG A 25 9.40 -6.91 -15.88
N SER A 26 10.69 -6.66 -16.14
CA SER A 26 11.74 -7.66 -15.97
C SER A 26 12.17 -7.82 -14.51
N SER A 27 12.20 -6.74 -13.73
CA SER A 27 12.55 -6.74 -12.30
C SER A 27 11.48 -7.42 -11.44
N PHE A 28 10.19 -7.21 -11.75
CA PHE A 28 9.09 -7.86 -11.03
C PHE A 28 9.03 -9.38 -11.23
N ARG A 29 9.60 -9.92 -12.32
CA ARG A 29 9.62 -11.38 -12.58
C ARG A 29 10.61 -12.14 -11.69
N ARG A 30 11.57 -11.49 -11.07
CA ARG A 30 12.56 -12.14 -10.19
C ARG A 30 12.14 -12.18 -8.72
N HIS A 31 11.08 -11.48 -8.33
CA HIS A 31 10.69 -11.30 -6.92
C HIS A 31 9.28 -11.80 -6.56
N THR A 32 8.54 -12.48 -7.46
CA THR A 32 7.18 -12.96 -7.11
C THR A 32 7.18 -14.03 -6.02
N SER A 33 8.31 -14.69 -5.76
CA SER A 33 8.44 -15.71 -4.71
C SER A 33 8.66 -15.15 -3.31
N SER A 34 9.00 -13.86 -3.17
CA SER A 34 9.34 -13.27 -1.86
C SER A 34 8.18 -12.56 -1.16
N PHE A 35 7.04 -12.35 -1.83
CA PHE A 35 5.82 -11.85 -1.18
C PHE A 35 5.09 -12.91 -0.32
N ARG A 36 5.54 -14.17 -0.33
CA ARG A 36 4.90 -15.27 0.42
C ARG A 36 5.56 -15.59 1.76
N SER A 37 6.47 -14.78 2.28
CA SER A 37 7.23 -15.17 3.48
C SER A 37 7.62 -14.02 4.39
N SER A 38 6.65 -13.49 5.16
CA SER A 38 6.93 -12.91 6.48
C SER A 38 5.68 -12.53 7.32
N SER A 39 4.54 -13.24 7.23
CA SER A 39 3.41 -13.00 8.15
C SER A 39 3.28 -14.04 9.27
N ALA A 40 4.09 -15.11 9.28
CA ALA A 40 3.98 -16.16 10.28
C ALA A 40 4.92 -15.92 11.48
N SER A 41 4.62 -14.96 12.37
CA SER A 41 5.18 -15.01 13.75
C SER A 41 4.51 -14.11 14.80
N LEU A 42 3.29 -13.62 14.58
CA LEU A 42 2.49 -13.05 15.67
C LEU A 42 1.08 -13.61 15.52
N LYS A 43 0.85 -14.79 16.10
CA LYS A 43 -0.49 -15.32 16.32
C LYS A 43 -1.11 -14.49 17.42
N ASP A 44 -1.69 -13.38 17.03
CA ASP A 44 -2.74 -12.70 17.76
C ASP A 44 -4.04 -13.10 17.05
N ASP A 45 -5.05 -13.60 17.76
CA ASP A 45 -6.27 -14.14 17.14
C ASP A 45 -7.00 -13.08 16.27
N ALA A 46 -6.71 -11.79 16.50
CA ALA A 46 -7.13 -10.68 15.65
C ALA A 46 -6.58 -10.72 14.22
N VAL A 47 -5.49 -11.44 13.93
CA VAL A 47 -4.90 -11.49 12.58
C VAL A 47 -5.74 -12.36 11.64
N GLU A 48 -6.32 -13.46 12.15
CA GLU A 48 -7.10 -14.40 11.33
C GLU A 48 -8.40 -13.77 10.82
N GLU A 49 -9.06 -12.94 11.64
CA GLU A 49 -10.26 -12.22 11.19
C GLU A 49 -9.93 -11.26 10.05
N ASN A 50 -8.82 -10.53 10.16
CA ASN A 50 -8.37 -9.54 9.18
C ASN A 50 -7.95 -10.15 7.83
N ASP A 51 -7.54 -11.42 7.82
CA ASP A 51 -7.07 -12.11 6.61
C ASP A 51 -8.19 -12.27 5.57
N LEU A 52 -9.45 -12.40 6.00
CA LEU A 52 -10.60 -12.49 5.11
C LEU A 52 -10.83 -11.18 4.33
N GLN A 53 -10.80 -10.03 5.00
CA GLN A 53 -11.01 -8.74 4.33
C GLN A 53 -9.79 -8.35 3.48
N TRP A 54 -8.57 -8.73 3.87
CA TRP A 54 -7.40 -8.58 3.01
C TRP A 54 -7.53 -9.41 1.73
N THR A 55 -8.05 -10.63 1.83
CA THR A 55 -8.33 -11.49 0.66
C THR A 55 -9.35 -10.84 -0.29
N GLU A 56 -10.35 -10.16 0.26
CA GLU A 56 -11.32 -9.40 -0.54
C GLU A 56 -10.64 -8.25 -1.30
N ILE A 57 -9.83 -7.44 -0.61
CA ILE A 57 -9.06 -6.35 -1.23
C ILE A 57 -8.14 -6.91 -2.33
N GLU A 58 -7.44 -8.01 -2.09
CA GLU A 58 -6.52 -8.60 -3.07
C GLU A 58 -7.21 -9.08 -4.35
N ARG A 59 -8.49 -9.45 -4.26
CA ARG A 59 -9.30 -9.85 -5.42
C ARG A 59 -9.74 -8.67 -6.28
N LEU A 60 -9.68 -7.44 -5.78
CA LEU A 60 -10.09 -6.25 -6.53
C LEU A 60 -9.09 -5.91 -7.67
N PRO A 61 -9.56 -5.28 -8.76
CA PRO A 61 -8.68 -4.68 -9.77
C PRO A 61 -7.69 -3.68 -9.17
N THR A 62 -6.54 -3.46 -9.82
CA THR A 62 -5.45 -2.60 -9.31
C THR A 62 -5.90 -1.21 -8.90
N PHE A 63 -6.83 -0.61 -9.64
CA PHE A 63 -7.33 0.73 -9.32
C PHE A 63 -8.19 0.76 -8.05
N GLU A 64 -9.04 -0.24 -7.86
CA GLU A 64 -9.90 -0.35 -6.69
C GLU A 64 -9.07 -0.67 -5.45
N ARG A 65 -8.08 -1.56 -5.59
CA ARG A 65 -7.10 -1.89 -4.54
C ARG A 65 -6.42 -0.67 -3.92
N LEU A 66 -6.04 0.30 -4.74
CA LEU A 66 -5.36 1.52 -4.28
C LEU A 66 -6.29 2.45 -3.49
N ARG A 67 -7.60 2.30 -3.67
CA ARG A 67 -8.61 3.16 -3.04
C ARG A 67 -9.26 2.52 -1.83
N SER A 68 -9.22 1.20 -1.72
CA SER A 68 -9.77 0.44 -0.58
C SER A 68 -8.78 0.36 0.59
N SER A 69 -9.28 0.63 1.81
CA SER A 69 -8.54 0.43 3.07
C SER A 69 -9.46 -0.23 4.11
N LEU A 70 -8.87 -0.95 5.07
CA LEU A 70 -9.59 -1.46 6.23
C LEU A 70 -9.79 -0.34 7.27
N PHE A 71 -11.02 -0.22 7.74
CA PHE A 71 -11.43 0.67 8.83
C PHE A 71 -11.99 -0.15 9.97
N ASP A 72 -11.73 0.29 11.20
CA ASP A 72 -12.36 -0.29 12.38
C ASP A 72 -13.86 0.04 12.34
N GLU A 73 -14.73 -0.93 12.62
CA GLU A 73 -16.14 -0.65 12.82
C GLU A 73 -16.32 0.13 14.14
N TYR A 74 -17.00 1.26 14.06
CA TYR A 74 -17.36 2.06 15.23
C TYR A 74 -18.85 1.86 15.46
N ASP A 75 -19.23 1.09 16.48
CA ASP A 75 -20.59 1.16 17.04
C ASP A 75 -20.61 2.16 18.20
N ASP A 76 -21.57 3.10 18.12
CA ASP A 76 -21.98 4.04 19.16
C ASP A 76 -20.92 4.48 20.19
N GLY A 77 -19.81 5.06 19.73
CA GLY A 77 -18.87 5.79 20.59
C GLY A 77 -17.98 4.94 21.51
N SER A 78 -18.02 3.61 21.43
CA SER A 78 -17.04 2.74 22.05
C SER A 78 -16.27 1.99 20.97
N VAL A 79 -14.94 2.11 20.96
CA VAL A 79 -14.10 1.16 20.22
C VAL A 79 -14.24 -0.15 20.97
N VAL A 80 -15.15 -1.01 20.50
CA VAL A 80 -15.22 -2.38 20.96
C VAL A 80 -14.00 -3.06 20.35
N ASP A 81 -12.94 -3.21 21.15
CA ASP A 81 -11.80 -4.07 20.82
C ASP A 81 -12.36 -5.47 20.54
N GLY A 82 -12.59 -5.78 19.26
CA GLY A 82 -13.14 -7.07 18.81
C GLY A 82 -14.28 -7.02 17.79
N GLU A 83 -14.79 -5.83 17.39
CA GLU A 83 -15.71 -5.75 16.25
C GLU A 83 -14.96 -5.50 14.94
N GLY A 84 -15.35 -6.25 13.91
CA GLY A 84 -14.55 -6.51 12.71
C GLY A 84 -14.13 -5.28 11.93
N LYS A 85 -13.09 -5.42 11.11
CA LYS A 85 -12.69 -4.35 10.18
C LYS A 85 -13.51 -4.44 8.91
N ARG A 86 -13.96 -3.29 8.40
CA ARG A 86 -14.67 -3.18 7.13
C ARG A 86 -13.78 -2.61 6.03
N VAL A 87 -13.96 -3.09 4.80
CA VAL A 87 -13.31 -2.52 3.61
C VAL A 87 -14.05 -1.25 3.18
N VAL A 88 -13.35 -0.12 3.12
CA VAL A 88 -13.92 1.19 2.73
C VAL A 88 -13.11 1.81 1.60
N ASP A 89 -13.80 2.39 0.62
CA ASP A 89 -13.18 3.27 -0.37
C ASP A 89 -12.82 4.63 0.27
N VAL A 90 -11.53 4.88 0.44
CA VAL A 90 -10.94 6.07 1.07
C VAL A 90 -11.35 7.37 0.36
N THR A 91 -11.77 7.32 -0.91
CA THR A 91 -12.24 8.51 -1.61
C THR A 91 -13.65 8.94 -1.21
N LYS A 92 -14.42 8.05 -0.59
CA LYS A 92 -15.83 8.28 -0.22
C LYS A 92 -16.02 8.72 1.24
N ILE A 93 -14.95 8.73 2.04
CA ILE A 93 -15.02 9.07 3.46
C ILE A 93 -15.14 10.59 3.70
N GLY A 94 -15.77 10.95 4.81
CA GLY A 94 -15.94 12.35 5.21
C GLY A 94 -14.62 13.05 5.51
N ALA A 95 -14.60 14.38 5.44
CA ALA A 95 -13.43 15.18 5.83
C ALA A 95 -12.92 14.91 7.27
N PRO A 96 -13.77 14.79 8.32
CA PRO A 96 -13.29 14.51 9.67
C PRO A 96 -12.70 13.10 9.80
N GLU A 97 -13.37 12.10 9.25
CA GLU A 97 -12.92 10.69 9.23
C GLU A 97 -11.58 10.55 8.51
N ARG A 98 -11.43 11.21 7.36
CA ARG A 98 -10.18 11.24 6.60
C ARG A 98 -9.02 11.80 7.43
N ARG A 99 -9.26 12.88 8.19
CA ARG A 99 -8.23 13.48 9.03
C ARG A 99 -7.81 12.52 10.14
N MET A 100 -8.76 11.92 10.85
CA MET A 100 -8.48 10.93 11.90
C MET A 100 -7.73 9.71 11.35
N PHE A 101 -8.12 9.23 10.17
CA PHE A 101 -7.45 8.13 9.49
C PHE A 101 -5.98 8.45 9.19
N ILE A 102 -5.71 9.63 8.61
CA ILE A 102 -4.34 10.08 8.31
C ILE A 102 -3.52 10.25 9.60
N GLU A 103 -4.10 10.84 10.65
CA GLU A 103 -3.44 10.98 11.95
C GLU A 103 -3.06 9.61 12.53
N LYS A 104 -3.95 8.63 12.48
CA LYS A 104 -3.70 7.26 12.96
C LYS A 104 -2.56 6.58 12.17
N LEU A 105 -2.51 6.76 10.85
CA LEU A 105 -1.43 6.22 10.01
C LEU A 105 -0.06 6.82 10.37
N ILE A 106 -0.01 8.13 10.59
CA ILE A 106 1.26 8.84 10.81
C ILE A 106 1.76 8.65 12.26
N LYS A 107 0.86 8.46 13.23
CA LYS A 107 1.17 8.38 14.67
C LYS A 107 2.32 7.45 15.03
N HIS A 108 2.46 6.32 14.34
CA HIS A 108 3.48 5.30 14.65
C HIS A 108 4.62 5.23 13.63
N THR A 109 4.59 6.04 12.57
CA THR A 109 5.53 5.98 11.45
C THR A 109 6.98 6.20 11.90
N GLU A 110 7.24 7.12 12.84
CA GLU A 110 8.59 7.40 13.33
C GLU A 110 9.22 6.19 14.05
N ASN A 111 8.46 5.56 14.95
CA ASN A 111 8.93 4.40 15.71
C ASN A 111 9.14 3.19 14.80
N ASP A 112 8.25 2.99 13.83
CA ASP A 112 8.37 1.90 12.85
C ASP A 112 9.56 2.11 11.91
N ASN A 113 9.79 3.35 11.46
CA ASN A 113 10.98 3.72 10.69
C ASN A 113 12.26 3.48 11.49
N LEU A 114 12.29 3.88 12.76
CA LEU A 114 13.43 3.63 13.64
C LEU A 114 13.73 2.13 13.78
N ARG A 115 12.71 1.30 14.00
CA ARG A 115 12.84 -0.16 14.05
C ARG A 115 13.33 -0.74 12.73
N LEU A 116 12.84 -0.23 11.60
CA LEU A 116 13.28 -0.66 10.26
C LEU A 116 14.75 -0.32 10.03
N LEU A 117 15.17 0.92 10.30
CA LEU A 117 16.55 1.36 10.14
C LEU A 117 17.51 0.59 11.05
N GLN A 118 17.13 0.30 12.29
CA GLN A 118 17.91 -0.56 13.18
C GLN A 118 18.11 -1.97 12.63
N LYS A 119 17.05 -2.58 12.07
CA LYS A 119 17.13 -3.89 11.41
C LYS A 119 18.04 -3.86 10.19
N ILE A 120 17.97 -2.81 9.38
CA ILE A 120 18.84 -2.64 8.20
C ILE A 120 20.29 -2.52 8.65
N ARG A 121 20.58 -1.62 9.60
CA ARG A 121 21.93 -1.43 10.15
C ARG A 121 22.54 -2.73 10.68
N LYS A 122 21.78 -3.49 11.48
CA LYS A 122 22.22 -4.80 12.01
C LYS A 122 22.54 -5.83 10.91
N ARG A 123 21.92 -5.71 9.73
CA ARG A 123 22.20 -6.60 8.59
C ARG A 123 23.40 -6.13 7.77
N THR A 124 23.66 -4.83 7.71
CA THR A 124 24.79 -4.25 6.98
C THR A 124 26.10 -4.30 7.77
N ASP A 125 26.03 -4.16 9.10
CA ASP A 125 27.20 -4.20 9.99
C ASP A 125 27.73 -5.65 10.25
N LYS A 126 27.06 -6.69 9.72
CA LYS A 126 27.50 -8.09 9.74
C LYS A 126 28.24 -8.45 8.47
#